data_AF-A0A7Y5KFN1-F1
#
_entry.id   AF-A0A7Y5KFN1-F1
#
_cell.length_a   1.000
_cell.length_b   1.000
_cell.length_c   1.000
_cell.angle_alpha   90.00
_cell.angle_beta   90.00
_cell.angle_gamma   90.00
#
_symmetry.space_group_name_H-M   'P 1'
#
loop_
_entity.id
_entity.type
_entity.pdbx_description
1 polymer ?
#
loop_
_entity_poly.entity_id
_entity_poly.type
_entity_poly.pdbx_seq_one_letter_code
_entity_poly.pdbx_strand_id
1 'polypeptide(L)'
;SGMEGPGEYLKKIGKALRDPIKGFGLLTGFAVGKVKDTVAHDHLANVHPKLSEAVGKFNEYAKELHGATERVLMKYGKEIILKQFIQRRLADMTIDLYAMVAVISRVDTLLKQKSASVEQDLLLANTFVDEAWRRVRRNSRQIDDNIDKERKQVAEMIYESGYPWTTNV
;
A
#
# COMPACT_ATOMS: atom_id res chain seq x y z
N SER A 1 3.11 -17.47 -16.30
CA SER A 1 2.55 -17.64 -14.94
C SER A 1 3.39 -16.97 -13.84
N GLY A 2 3.80 -15.70 -14.00
CA GLY A 2 4.59 -14.97 -12.98
C GLY A 2 3.79 -13.96 -12.14
N MET A 3 2.60 -13.57 -12.62
CA MET A 3 1.79 -12.47 -12.06
C MET A 3 0.54 -12.95 -11.30
N GLU A 4 0.34 -14.26 -11.18
CA GLU A 4 -0.79 -14.85 -10.46
C GLU A 4 -0.66 -14.66 -8.93
N GLY A 5 0.56 -14.81 -8.40
CA GLY A 5 0.88 -14.63 -6.98
C GLY A 5 0.59 -13.21 -6.44
N PRO A 6 1.10 -12.12 -7.06
CA PRO A 6 0.79 -10.76 -6.65
C PRO A 6 -0.69 -10.43 -6.79
N GLY A 7 -1.35 -10.91 -7.84
CA GLY A 7 -2.78 -10.70 -8.05
C GLY A 7 -3.62 -11.32 -6.93
N GLU A 8 -3.34 -12.57 -6.55
CA GLU A 8 -3.99 -13.24 -5.41
C GLU A 8 -3.67 -12.57 -4.08
N TYR A 9 -2.43 -12.10 -3.89
CA TYR A 9 -2.05 -11.34 -2.69
C TYR A 9 -2.80 -10.00 -2.57
N LEU A 10 -2.84 -9.21 -3.63
CA LEU A 10 -3.58 -7.94 -3.68
C LEU A 10 -5.08 -8.15 -3.47
N LYS A 11 -5.63 -9.23 -4.02
CA LYS A 11 -7.02 -9.65 -3.79
C LYS A 11 -7.27 -10.00 -2.33
N LYS A 12 -6.33 -10.69 -1.65
CA LYS A 12 -6.41 -10.97 -0.21
C LYS A 12 -6.37 -9.68 0.62
N ILE A 13 -5.47 -8.75 0.31
CA ILE A 13 -5.42 -7.43 0.96
C ILE A 13 -6.72 -6.67 0.75
N GLY A 14 -7.18 -6.56 -0.50
CA GLY A 14 -8.43 -5.87 -0.83
C GLY A 14 -9.64 -6.47 -0.11
N LYS A 15 -9.69 -7.80 0.03
CA LYS A 15 -10.74 -8.48 0.80
C LYS A 15 -10.64 -8.18 2.30
N ALA A 16 -9.44 -8.15 2.87
CA ALA A 16 -9.21 -7.79 4.27
C ALA A 16 -9.59 -6.33 4.58
N LEU A 17 -9.33 -5.42 3.63
CA LEU A 17 -9.75 -4.02 3.74
C LEU A 17 -11.27 -3.83 3.57
N ARG A 18 -11.91 -4.62 2.71
CA ARG A 18 -13.35 -4.53 2.42
C ARG A 18 -14.23 -5.12 3.52
N ASP A 19 -13.81 -6.25 4.09
CA ASP A 19 -14.51 -6.92 5.21
C ASP A 19 -13.56 -7.06 6.42
N PRO A 20 -13.17 -5.95 7.08
CA PRO A 20 -12.27 -6.00 8.24
C PRO A 20 -12.85 -6.88 9.37
N ILE A 21 -14.18 -6.96 9.44
CA ILE A 21 -14.96 -7.76 10.40
C ILE A 21 -14.70 -9.28 10.23
N LYS A 22 -14.56 -9.79 9.00
CA LYS A 22 -14.31 -11.22 8.74
C LYS A 22 -12.83 -11.59 8.77
N GLY A 23 -11.93 -10.62 8.53
CA GLY A 23 -10.48 -10.78 8.74
C GLY A 23 -10.12 -11.00 10.22
N PHE A 24 -10.94 -10.49 11.14
CA PHE A 24 -10.74 -10.64 12.58
C PHE A 24 -10.87 -12.11 13.06
N GLY A 25 -11.77 -12.90 12.46
CA GLY A 25 -11.90 -14.34 12.76
C GLY A 25 -10.70 -15.18 12.27
N LEU A 26 -9.94 -14.66 11.31
CA LEU A 26 -8.62 -15.19 10.97
C LEU A 26 -7.58 -14.74 12.00
N LEU A 27 -7.58 -13.47 12.43
CA LEU A 27 -6.60 -12.95 13.41
C LEU A 27 -6.68 -13.61 14.80
N THR A 28 -7.87 -13.98 15.29
CA THR A 28 -7.99 -14.73 16.56
C THR A 28 -7.48 -16.17 16.48
N GLY A 29 -7.42 -16.76 15.27
CA GLY A 29 -6.79 -18.06 15.01
C GLY A 29 -5.34 -17.98 14.51
N PHE A 30 -4.81 -16.77 14.27
CA PHE A 30 -3.48 -16.53 13.69
C PHE A 30 -2.40 -16.16 14.73
N ALA A 31 -2.68 -16.35 16.03
CA ALA A 31 -1.69 -16.16 17.08
C ALA A 31 -0.57 -17.23 17.08
N VAL A 32 -0.69 -18.33 16.32
CA VAL A 32 0.33 -19.38 16.31
C VAL A 32 0.57 -19.88 14.88
N GLY A 33 1.64 -19.42 14.24
CA GLY A 33 2.38 -20.25 13.28
C GLY A 33 2.48 -19.82 11.80
N LYS A 34 1.92 -18.68 11.34
CA LYS A 34 1.87 -18.41 9.87
C LYS A 34 2.40 -17.07 9.36
N VAL A 35 3.19 -16.36 10.16
CA VAL A 35 3.84 -15.11 9.72
C VAL A 35 5.11 -15.38 8.87
N LYS A 36 5.70 -16.56 8.95
CA LYS A 36 6.98 -16.86 8.27
C LYS A 36 6.86 -17.21 6.77
N ASP A 37 5.79 -17.86 6.33
CA ASP A 37 5.75 -18.46 4.98
C ASP A 37 5.18 -17.55 3.88
N THR A 38 4.32 -16.59 4.21
CA THR A 38 3.65 -15.75 3.18
C THR A 38 4.49 -14.55 2.74
N VAL A 39 5.46 -14.15 3.56
CA VAL A 39 6.36 -12.99 3.35
C VAL A 39 7.64 -13.38 2.59
N ALA A 40 7.94 -14.67 2.50
CA ALA A 40 9.19 -15.19 1.95
C ALA A 40 9.13 -15.54 0.46
N HIS A 41 7.95 -15.55 -0.17
CA HIS A 41 7.87 -15.74 -1.61
C HIS A 41 8.17 -14.43 -2.31
N ASP A 42 9.12 -14.44 -3.24
CA ASP A 42 9.21 -13.43 -4.30
C ASP A 42 7.82 -13.32 -4.93
N HIS A 43 7.11 -12.24 -4.61
CA HIS A 43 5.74 -12.09 -5.05
C HIS A 43 5.69 -12.09 -6.58
N LEU A 44 6.74 -11.61 -7.24
CA LEU A 44 6.89 -11.57 -8.68
C LEU A 44 7.94 -12.59 -9.16
N ALA A 45 7.49 -13.76 -9.60
CA ALA A 45 8.37 -14.78 -10.17
C ALA A 45 8.55 -14.58 -11.68
N ASN A 46 9.72 -14.94 -12.21
CA ASN A 46 10.03 -14.93 -13.65
C ASN A 46 9.90 -13.55 -14.32
N VAL A 47 10.22 -12.46 -13.60
CA VAL A 47 10.31 -11.11 -14.18
C VAL A 47 11.67 -10.91 -14.83
N HIS A 48 11.70 -10.16 -15.93
CA HIS A 48 12.91 -9.85 -16.67
C HIS A 48 13.98 -9.17 -15.79
N PRO A 49 15.26 -9.57 -15.82
CA PRO A 49 16.30 -9.10 -14.88
C PRO A 49 16.49 -7.57 -14.81
N LYS A 50 16.22 -6.86 -15.91
CA LYS A 50 16.23 -5.37 -15.96
C LYS A 50 15.25 -4.70 -14.99
N LEU A 51 14.25 -5.42 -14.46
CA LEU A 51 13.27 -4.93 -13.48
C LEU A 51 13.56 -5.38 -12.05
N SER A 52 14.72 -6.00 -11.78
CA SER A 52 15.07 -6.56 -10.46
C SER A 52 14.98 -5.53 -9.32
N GLU A 53 15.44 -4.30 -9.55
CA GLU A 53 15.35 -3.23 -8.55
C GLU A 53 13.89 -2.85 -8.24
N ALA A 54 13.06 -2.70 -9.28
CA ALA A 54 11.64 -2.39 -9.14
C ALA A 54 10.89 -3.53 -8.40
N VAL A 55 11.23 -4.78 -8.69
CA VAL A 55 10.71 -5.97 -7.97
C VAL A 55 11.15 -5.95 -6.51
N GLY A 56 12.41 -5.60 -6.22
CA GLY A 56 12.91 -5.46 -4.85
C GLY A 56 12.10 -4.44 -4.04
N LYS A 57 11.89 -3.24 -4.60
CA LYS A 57 11.06 -2.18 -3.99
C LYS A 57 9.61 -2.63 -3.78
N PHE A 58 9.05 -3.35 -4.76
CA PHE A 58 7.71 -3.93 -4.63
C PHE A 58 7.61 -4.93 -3.47
N ASN A 59 8.59 -5.84 -3.36
CA ASN A 59 8.61 -6.86 -2.31
C ASN A 59 8.78 -6.24 -0.92
N GLU A 60 9.71 -5.28 -0.76
CA GLU A 60 9.86 -4.52 0.50
C GLU A 60 8.53 -3.85 0.86
N TYR A 61 7.89 -3.25 -0.14
CA TYR A 61 6.67 -2.52 0.08
C TYR A 61 5.48 -3.41 0.47
N ALA A 62 5.30 -4.56 -0.20
CA ALA A 62 4.27 -5.53 0.17
C ALA A 62 4.39 -5.94 1.64
N LYS A 63 5.62 -6.13 2.15
CA LYS A 63 5.88 -6.43 3.57
C LYS A 63 5.48 -5.28 4.47
N GLU A 64 5.81 -4.05 4.09
CA GLU A 64 5.46 -2.85 4.86
C GLU A 64 3.94 -2.65 4.96
N LEU A 65 3.20 -2.81 3.84
CA LEU A 65 1.74 -2.75 3.85
C LEU A 65 1.11 -3.86 4.69
N HIS A 66 1.65 -5.08 4.61
CA HIS A 66 1.17 -6.18 5.44
C HIS A 66 1.35 -5.87 6.93
N GLY A 67 2.56 -5.52 7.36
CA GLY A 67 2.84 -5.20 8.75
C GLY A 67 2.04 -3.99 9.25
N ALA A 68 1.86 -2.97 8.41
CA ALA A 68 1.01 -1.82 8.73
C ALA A 68 -0.46 -2.23 8.96
N THR A 69 -1.01 -3.05 8.06
CA THR A 69 -2.38 -3.54 8.16
C THR A 69 -2.59 -4.37 9.43
N GLU A 70 -1.65 -5.28 9.74
CA GLU A 70 -1.70 -6.08 10.98
C GLU A 70 -1.66 -5.20 12.22
N ARG A 71 -0.71 -4.25 12.31
CA ARG A 71 -0.62 -3.33 13.46
C ARG A 71 -1.91 -2.55 13.68
N VAL A 72 -2.50 -2.00 12.61
CA VAL A 72 -3.75 -1.22 12.70
C VAL A 72 -4.92 -2.12 13.13
N LEU A 73 -5.04 -3.31 12.57
CA LEU A 73 -6.10 -4.25 12.93
C LEU A 73 -5.96 -4.75 14.37
N MET A 74 -4.74 -5.01 14.85
CA MET A 74 -4.48 -5.36 16.25
C MET A 74 -4.83 -4.22 17.20
N LYS A 75 -4.49 -2.98 16.83
CA LYS A 75 -4.67 -1.79 17.68
C LYS A 75 -6.13 -1.36 17.79
N TYR A 76 -6.89 -1.40 16.70
CA TYR A 76 -8.25 -0.84 16.66
C TYR A 76 -9.34 -1.89 16.50
N GLY A 77 -9.00 -3.10 16.07
CA GLY A 77 -9.97 -4.16 15.80
C GLY A 77 -11.15 -3.66 14.98
N LYS A 78 -12.37 -3.83 15.51
CA LYS A 78 -13.61 -3.40 14.85
C LYS A 78 -13.73 -1.87 14.71
N GLU A 79 -13.12 -1.11 15.61
CA GLU A 79 -13.16 0.36 15.61
C GLU A 79 -12.35 0.98 14.47
N ILE A 80 -11.60 0.17 13.69
CA ILE A 80 -10.89 0.64 12.51
C ILE A 80 -11.82 1.38 11.54
N ILE A 81 -13.09 0.99 11.46
CA ILE A 81 -14.12 1.63 10.60
C ILE A 81 -14.31 3.12 10.92
N LEU A 82 -14.01 3.55 12.15
CA LEU A 82 -14.09 4.95 12.59
C LEU A 82 -12.75 5.69 12.42
N LYS A 83 -11.67 5.00 12.03
CA LYS A 83 -10.32 5.57 11.86
C LYS A 83 -10.06 5.98 10.41
N GLN A 84 -10.85 6.92 9.90
CA GLN A 84 -10.83 7.32 8.48
C GLN A 84 -9.46 7.79 7.96
N PHE A 85 -8.67 8.53 8.76
CA PHE A 85 -7.33 8.94 8.33
C PHE A 85 -6.39 7.75 8.13
N ILE A 86 -6.45 6.74 9.00
CA ILE A 86 -5.65 5.53 8.88
C ILE A 86 -6.15 4.68 7.71
N GLN A 87 -7.47 4.53 7.55
CA GLN A 87 -8.04 3.84 6.39
C GLN A 87 -7.59 4.47 5.08
N ARG A 88 -7.58 5.81 4.99
CA ARG A 88 -7.07 6.54 3.82
C ARG A 88 -5.61 6.21 3.54
N ARG A 89 -4.74 6.20 4.55
CA ARG A 89 -3.31 5.84 4.36
C ARG A 89 -3.13 4.42 3.86
N LEU A 90 -3.86 3.46 4.44
CA LEU A 90 -3.83 2.06 4.00
C LEU A 90 -4.38 1.90 2.57
N ALA A 91 -5.41 2.67 2.21
CA ALA A 91 -5.96 2.68 0.85
C ALA A 91 -4.97 3.26 -0.16
N ASP A 92 -4.41 4.45 0.11
CA ASP A 92 -3.38 5.09 -0.71
C ASP A 92 -2.20 4.15 -0.91
N MET A 93 -1.78 3.48 0.17
CA MET A 93 -0.76 2.45 0.11
C MET A 93 -1.14 1.31 -0.86
N THR A 94 -2.32 0.72 -0.67
CA THR A 94 -2.78 -0.40 -1.51
C THR A 94 -2.87 -0.03 -2.99
N ILE A 95 -3.30 1.19 -3.29
CA ILE A 95 -3.39 1.73 -4.66
C ILE A 95 -1.99 1.80 -5.30
N ASP A 96 -1.01 2.38 -4.60
CA ASP A 96 0.37 2.45 -5.10
C ASP A 96 0.95 1.05 -5.33
N LEU A 97 0.68 0.10 -4.43
CA LEU A 97 1.17 -1.28 -4.56
C LEU A 97 0.59 -1.96 -5.81
N TYR A 98 -0.70 -1.79 -6.07
CA TYR A 98 -1.36 -2.30 -7.26
C TYR A 98 -0.78 -1.68 -8.54
N ALA A 99 -0.60 -0.35 -8.54
CA ALA A 99 -0.05 0.36 -9.69
C ALA A 99 1.39 -0.08 -9.99
N MET A 100 2.22 -0.31 -8.97
CA MET A 100 3.58 -0.83 -9.15
C MET A 100 3.57 -2.19 -9.86
N VAL A 101 2.71 -3.13 -9.43
CA VAL A 101 2.56 -4.44 -10.10
C VAL A 101 2.13 -4.29 -11.54
N ALA A 102 1.13 -3.45 -11.82
CA ALA A 102 0.61 -3.27 -13.16
C ALA A 102 1.69 -2.73 -14.12
N VAL A 103 2.47 -1.75 -13.67
CA VAL A 103 3.57 -1.16 -14.45
C VAL A 103 4.70 -2.16 -14.66
N ILE A 104 5.13 -2.88 -13.62
CA ILE A 104 6.15 -3.94 -13.73
C ILE A 104 5.69 -5.02 -14.72
N SER A 105 4.43 -5.47 -14.63
CA SER A 105 3.84 -6.48 -15.53
C SER A 105 3.87 -6.05 -16.99
N ARG A 106 3.52 -4.79 -17.25
CA ARG A 106 3.49 -4.23 -18.59
C ARG A 106 4.88 -4.23 -19.20
N VAL A 107 5.87 -3.68 -18.48
CA VAL A 107 7.23 -3.57 -18.99
C VAL A 107 7.91 -4.93 -19.12
N ASP A 108 7.67 -5.85 -18.19
CA ASP A 108 8.14 -7.24 -18.30
C ASP A 108 7.64 -7.92 -19.58
N THR A 109 6.37 -7.69 -19.93
CA THR A 109 5.78 -8.22 -21.18
C THR A 109 6.47 -7.62 -22.41
N LEU A 110 6.69 -6.31 -22.43
CA LEU A 110 7.36 -5.63 -23.55
C LEU A 110 8.83 -6.05 -23.71
N LEU A 111 9.54 -6.23 -22.59
CA LEU A 111 10.91 -6.75 -22.55
C LEU A 111 10.99 -8.14 -23.17
N LYS A 112 10.07 -9.04 -22.79
CA LYS A 112 10.00 -10.41 -23.32
C LYS A 112 9.65 -10.46 -24.80
N GLN A 113 8.84 -9.52 -25.28
CA GLN A 113 8.45 -9.40 -26.69
C GLN A 113 9.51 -8.72 -27.57
N LYS A 114 10.62 -8.22 -26.99
CA LYS A 114 11.68 -7.48 -27.70
C LYS A 114 11.15 -6.28 -28.50
N SER A 115 10.19 -5.55 -27.93
CA SER A 115 9.60 -4.36 -28.58
C SER A 115 10.64 -3.24 -28.76
N ALA A 116 10.46 -2.40 -29.79
CA ALA A 116 11.42 -1.38 -30.19
C ALA A 116 11.58 -0.20 -29.21
N SER A 117 10.61 0.02 -28.32
CA SER A 117 10.56 1.19 -27.41
C SER A 117 10.78 0.87 -25.93
N VAL A 118 11.27 -0.33 -25.62
CA VAL A 118 11.34 -0.87 -24.25
C VAL A 118 12.16 -0.01 -23.28
N GLU A 119 13.19 0.70 -23.74
CA GLU A 119 14.03 1.52 -22.85
C GLU A 119 13.28 2.72 -22.26
N GLN A 120 12.37 3.34 -23.03
CA GLN A 120 11.52 4.42 -22.52
C GLN A 120 10.50 3.90 -21.50
N ASP A 121 9.87 2.75 -21.80
CA ASP A 121 8.95 2.10 -20.88
C ASP A 121 9.65 1.70 -19.57
N LEU A 122 10.90 1.22 -19.65
CA LEU A 122 11.70 0.86 -18.49
C LEU A 122 12.04 2.08 -17.61
N LEU A 123 12.42 3.20 -18.24
CA LEU A 123 12.67 4.46 -17.52
C LEU A 123 11.41 4.94 -16.79
N LEU A 124 10.26 4.93 -17.47
CA LEU A 124 8.98 5.31 -16.87
C LEU A 124 8.61 4.39 -15.71
N ALA A 125 8.78 3.08 -15.87
CA ALA A 125 8.46 2.11 -14.83
C ALA A 125 9.32 2.29 -13.59
N ASN A 126 10.64 2.41 -13.76
CA ASN A 126 11.55 2.60 -12.64
C ASN A 126 11.27 3.92 -11.92
N THR A 127 11.04 5.01 -12.67
CA THR A 127 10.70 6.32 -12.09
C THR A 127 9.40 6.25 -11.29
N PHE A 128 8.35 5.66 -11.85
CA PHE A 128 7.06 5.50 -11.17
C PHE A 128 7.19 4.68 -9.88
N VAL A 129 7.87 3.54 -9.95
CA VAL A 129 8.11 2.66 -8.78
C VAL A 129 8.86 3.41 -7.69
N ASP A 130 9.83 4.25 -8.04
CA ASP A 130 10.59 5.05 -7.10
C ASP A 130 9.73 6.08 -6.36
N GLU A 131 8.88 6.79 -7.10
CA GLU A 131 7.96 7.77 -6.54
C GLU A 131 6.88 7.12 -5.68
N ALA A 132 6.32 5.99 -6.14
CA ALA A 132 5.37 5.20 -5.37
C ALA A 132 6.00 4.78 -4.04
N TRP A 133 7.19 4.19 -4.07
CA TRP A 133 7.91 3.77 -2.86
C TRP A 133 8.14 4.93 -1.87
N ARG A 134 8.39 6.16 -2.34
CA ARG A 134 8.48 7.34 -1.47
C ARG A 134 7.14 7.71 -0.81
N ARG A 135 6.04 7.74 -1.56
CA ARG A 135 4.69 8.07 -1.04
C ARG A 135 4.26 7.08 0.04
N VAL A 136 4.56 5.83 -0.23
CA VAL A 136 4.34 4.66 0.61
C VAL A 136 5.01 4.74 1.96
N ARG A 137 6.33 5.00 2.00
CA ARG A 137 7.06 5.07 3.26
C ARG A 137 6.57 6.22 4.12
N ARG A 138 6.18 7.32 3.48
CA ARG A 138 5.52 8.44 4.16
C ARG A 138 4.18 8.00 4.77
N ASN A 139 3.33 7.32 4.01
CA ASN A 139 2.02 6.87 4.50
C ASN A 139 2.16 5.84 5.64
N SER A 140 3.07 4.88 5.49
CA SER A 140 3.38 3.87 6.51
C SER A 140 3.86 4.50 7.82
N ARG A 141 4.81 5.44 7.77
CA ARG A 141 5.25 6.19 8.97
C ARG A 141 4.10 6.94 9.62
N GLN A 142 3.23 7.55 8.82
CA GLN A 142 2.07 8.29 9.31
C GLN A 142 0.95 7.41 9.88
N ILE A 143 1.05 6.08 9.83
CA ILE A 143 0.16 5.22 10.60
C ILE A 143 0.45 5.33 12.09
N ASP A 144 1.73 5.40 12.45
CA ASP A 144 2.19 5.39 13.84
C ASP A 144 2.46 6.82 14.35
N ASP A 145 2.99 7.71 13.51
CA ASP A 145 3.35 9.09 13.85
C ASP A 145 2.69 10.12 12.90
N ASN A 146 1.62 10.77 13.35
CA ASN A 146 0.83 11.69 12.54
C ASN A 146 0.23 12.85 13.35
N ILE A 147 -0.24 13.85 12.60
CA ILE A 147 -0.89 15.06 13.12
C ILE A 147 -2.42 15.00 13.04
N ASP A 148 -3.01 13.80 13.08
CA ASP A 148 -4.46 13.65 12.86
C ASP A 148 -5.30 14.28 13.96
N LYS A 149 -4.75 14.36 15.19
CA LYS A 149 -5.40 15.02 16.31
C LYS A 149 -5.50 16.52 16.06
N GLU A 150 -4.40 17.15 15.68
CA GLU A 150 -4.31 18.58 15.37
C GLU A 150 -5.21 18.91 14.18
N ARG A 151 -5.23 18.07 13.14
CA ARG A 151 -6.15 18.22 11.99
C ARG A 151 -7.62 18.21 12.41
N LYS A 152 -8.00 17.34 13.35
CA LYS A 152 -9.38 17.33 13.88
C LYS A 152 -9.68 18.59 14.67
N GLN A 153 -8.76 19.03 15.52
CA GLN A 153 -8.92 20.26 16.31
C GLN A 153 -9.08 21.50 15.42
N VAL A 154 -8.31 21.60 14.33
CA VAL A 154 -8.47 22.69 13.35
C VAL A 154 -9.83 22.60 12.65
N ALA A 155 -10.26 21.41 12.26
CA ALA A 155 -11.57 21.23 11.62
C ALA A 155 -12.72 21.60 12.56
N GLU A 156 -12.65 21.22 13.82
CA GLU A 156 -13.63 21.55 14.87
C GLU A 156 -13.68 23.07 15.12
N MET A 157 -12.52 23.72 15.25
CA MET A 157 -12.42 25.17 15.41
C MET A 157 -13.12 25.92 14.26
N ILE A 158 -12.87 25.52 13.01
CA ILE A 158 -13.48 26.15 11.83
C ILE A 158 -14.99 25.86 11.77
N TYR A 159 -15.41 24.66 12.15
CA TYR A 159 -16.81 24.27 12.18
C TYR A 159 -17.61 25.10 13.19
N GLU A 160 -17.05 25.35 14.38
CA GLU A 160 -17.70 26.13 15.44
C GLU A 160 -17.66 27.64 15.19
N SER A 161 -16.52 28.17 14.73
CA SER A 161 -16.26 29.61 14.71
C SER A 161 -16.35 30.25 13.32
N GLY A 162 -16.57 29.45 12.26
CA GLY A 162 -16.33 29.89 10.89
C GLY A 162 -14.83 30.07 10.61
N TYR A 163 -14.45 30.63 9.46
CA TYR A 163 -13.04 30.93 9.17
C TYR A 163 -12.61 32.21 9.91
N PRO A 164 -11.79 32.12 10.97
CA PRO A 164 -11.56 33.26 11.86
C PRO A 164 -10.53 34.26 11.30
N TRP A 165 -9.88 33.94 10.18
CA TRP A 165 -8.78 34.71 9.62
C TRP A 165 -9.17 35.52 8.38
N THR A 166 -10.47 35.74 8.13
CA THR A 166 -10.85 36.76 7.16
C THR A 166 -10.51 38.13 7.75
N THR A 167 -9.45 38.75 7.26
CA THR A 167 -9.36 40.21 7.32
C THR A 167 -10.52 40.75 6.51
N ASN A 168 -11.41 41.53 7.14
CA ASN A 168 -12.35 42.38 6.39
C ASN A 168 -11.51 43.26 5.47
N VAL A 169 -11.46 42.92 4.17
CA VAL A 169 -10.98 43.78 3.10
C VAL A 169 -12.19 44.48 2.51
#